data_AF-A0A2W6TSY0-F1
#
_entry.id   AF-A0A2W6TSY0-F1
#
_cell.length_a   1.000
_cell.length_b   1.000
_cell.length_c   1.000
_cell.angle_alpha   90.00
_cell.angle_beta   90.00
_cell.angle_gamma   90.00
#
_symmetry.space_group_name_H-M   'P 1'
#
loop_
_entity.id
_entity.type
_entity.pdbx_description
1 polymer ?
#
loop_
_entity_poly.entity_id
_entity_poly.type
_entity_poly.pdbx_seq_one_letter_code
_entity_poly.pdbx_strand_id
1 'polypeptide(L)' 'MQIQQYEERLRVAMLQSDVAALDELIDDDLLFVGPGGGIHTKEDDLQLHRSGA' A
#
# COMPACT_ATOMS: atom_id res chain seq x y z
N MET A 1 -14.16 -13.43 -6.45
CA MET A 1 -15.05 -12.28 -6.70
C MET A 1 -14.74 -11.13 -5.75
N GLN A 2 -14.90 -11.26 -4.42
CA GLN A 2 -14.61 -10.16 -3.47
C GLN A 2 -13.13 -9.74 -3.45
N ILE A 3 -12.20 -10.70 -3.35
CA ILE A 3 -10.75 -10.39 -3.29
C ILE A 3 -10.26 -9.60 -4.52
N GLN A 4 -10.72 -9.97 -5.72
CA GLN A 4 -10.35 -9.27 -6.97
C GLN A 4 -10.78 -7.79 -6.98
N GLN A 5 -11.88 -7.45 -6.30
CA GLN A 5 -12.32 -6.06 -6.17
C GLN A 5 -11.40 -5.27 -5.24
N TYR A 6 -10.95 -5.88 -4.14
CA TYR A 6 -9.97 -5.27 -3.23
C TYR A 6 -8.60 -5.11 -3.90
N GLU A 7 -8.17 -6.10 -4.69
CA GLU A 7 -6.93 -6.03 -5.48
C GLU A 7 -6.96 -4.86 -6.48
N GLU A 8 -8.06 -4.69 -7.23
CA GLU A 8 -8.16 -3.58 -8.17
C GLU A 8 -8.25 -2.22 -7.45
N ARG A 9 -8.95 -2.14 -6.31
CA ARG A 9 -8.97 -0.94 -5.47
C ARG A 9 -7.57 -0.57 -4.99
N LEU A 10 -6.82 -1.55 -4.49
CA LEU A 10 -5.44 -1.37 -4.04
C LEU A 10 -4.56 -0.87 -5.19
N ARG A 11 -4.63 -1.52 -6.36
CA ARG A 11 -3.85 -1.14 -7.54
C ARG A 11 -4.14 0.30 -7.98
N VAL A 12 -5.41 0.71 -8.02
CA VAL A 12 -5.80 2.07 -8.38
C VAL A 12 -5.29 3.09 -7.36
N ALA A 13 -5.43 2.80 -6.07
CA ALA A 13 -4.94 3.66 -5.00
C ALA A 13 -3.41 3.86 -5.09
N MET A 14 -2.64 2.80 -5.32
CA MET A 14 -1.19 2.88 -5.54
C MET A 14 -0.83 3.76 -6.74
N LEU A 15 -1.50 3.58 -7.89
CA LEU A 15 -1.26 4.35 -9.12
C LEU A 15 -1.57 5.84 -8.97
N GLN A 16 -2.57 6.18 -8.16
CA GLN A 16 -2.98 7.56 -7.90
C GLN A 16 -2.26 8.16 -6.70
N SER A 17 -1.44 7.38 -5.99
CA SER A 17 -0.91 7.73 -4.66
C SER A 17 -2.01 8.22 -3.71
N ASP A 18 -3.17 7.55 -3.73
CA ASP A 18 -4.29 7.83 -2.83
C ASP A 18 -4.00 7.23 -1.45
N VAL A 19 -3.26 8.01 -0.66
CA VAL A 19 -2.81 7.63 0.68
C VAL A 19 -3.96 7.31 1.62
N ALA A 20 -5.11 7.97 1.48
CA ALA A 20 -6.27 7.72 2.34
C ALA A 20 -6.91 6.36 2.03
N ALA A 21 -7.04 6.03 0.75
CA ALA A 21 -7.53 4.72 0.34
C ALA A 21 -6.55 3.60 0.72
N LEU A 22 -5.24 3.83 0.59
CA LEU A 22 -4.22 2.86 1.01
C LEU A 22 -4.27 2.60 2.53
N ASP A 23 -4.47 3.65 3.33
CA ASP A 23 -4.60 3.55 4.79
C ASP A 23 -5.80 2.70 5.23
N GLU A 24 -6.91 2.75 4.49
CA GLU A 24 -8.08 1.89 4.73
C GLU A 24 -7.84 0.42 4.33
N LEU A 25 -7.09 0.22 3.24
CA LEU A 25 -6.93 -1.10 2.61
C LEU A 25 -5.81 -1.95 3.23
N ILE A 26 -4.82 -1.31 3.84
CA ILE A 26 -3.63 -1.96 4.40
C ILE A 26 -3.81 -2.13 5.90
N ASP A 27 -3.67 -3.38 6.37
CA ASP A 27 -3.69 -3.71 7.79
C ASP A 27 -2.49 -3.10 8.52
N ASP A 28 -2.69 -2.65 9.77
CA ASP A 28 -1.67 -1.95 10.55
C ASP A 28 -0.46 -2.85 10.87
N ASP A 29 -0.65 -4.18 10.93
CA ASP A 29 0.41 -5.15 11.20
C ASP A 29 1.05 -5.71 9.90
N LEU A 30 0.68 -5.18 8.72
CA LEU A 30 1.23 -5.66 7.44
C LEU A 30 2.72 -5.28 7.28
N LEU A 31 3.51 -6.27 6.83
CA LEU A 31 4.91 -6.10 6.48
C LEU A 31 5.11 -6.32 4.98
N PHE A 32 5.62 -5.30 4.28
CA PHE A 32 6.03 -5.38 2.89
C PHE A 32 7.48 -5.85 2.79
N VAL A 33 7.76 -6.79 1.89
CA VAL A 33 9.12 -7.23 1.57
C VAL A 33 9.52 -6.66 0.22
N GLY A 34 10.46 -5.71 0.22
CA GLY A 34 10.98 -5.10 -0.99
C GLY A 34 11.86 -6.04 -1.80
N PRO A 35 12.20 -5.69 -3.06
CA PRO A 35 13.01 -6.54 -3.94
C PRO A 35 14.41 -6.91 -3.39
N GLY A 36 14.97 -6.07 -2.51
CA GLY A 36 16.24 -6.34 -1.83
C GLY A 36 16.11 -7.12 -0.51
N GLY A 37 14.90 -7.56 -0.15
CA GLY A 37 14.61 -8.23 1.12
C GLY A 37 14.41 -7.28 2.31
N GLY A 38 14.38 -5.97 2.08
CA GLY A 38 14.04 -4.97 3.10
C GLY A 38 12.59 -5.17 3.57
N ILE A 39 12.37 -5.01 4.87
CA ILE A 39 11.05 -5.11 5.50
C ILE A 39 10.56 -3.70 5.81
N HIS A 40 9.34 -3.39 5.38
CA HIS A 40 8.71 -2.08 5.52
C HIS A 40 7.34 -2.22 6.18
N THR A 41 7.02 -1.28 7.06
CA THR A 41 5.71 -1.19 7.70
C THR A 41 4.70 -0.49 6.79
N LYS A 42 3.42 -0.53 7.16
CA LYS A 42 2.37 0.32 6.57
C LYS A 42 2.76 1.81 6.57
N GLU A 43 3.33 2.31 7.68
CA GLU A 43 3.70 3.72 7.79
C GLU A 43 4.80 4.10 6.78
N ASP A 44 5.79 3.22 6.60
CA ASP A 44 6.86 3.42 5.62
C ASP A 44 6.30 3.47 4.18
N ASP A 45 5.39 2.56 3.84
CA ASP A 45 4.73 2.49 2.53
C ASP A 45 3.89 3.75 2.24
N LEU A 46 3.06 4.16 3.20
CA LEU A 46 2.25 5.38 3.09
C LEU A 46 3.14 6.63 2.98
N GLN A 47 4.27 6.67 3.68
CA GLN A 47 5.23 7.77 3.57
C GLN A 47 5.82 7.84 2.15
N LEU A 48 6.17 6.70 1.55
CA LEU A 48 6.69 6.65 0.18
C LEU A 48 5.69 7.29 -0.79
N HIS A 49 4.43 6.87 -0.73
CA HIS A 49 3.34 7.43 -1.54
C HIS A 49 3.08 8.93 -1.27
N ARG A 50 3.18 9.40 -0.02
CA ARG A 50 3.07 10.85 0.31
C ARG A 50 4.21 11.66 -0.28
N SER A 51 5.42 11.11 -0.28
CA SER A 51 6.63 11.81 -0.72
C SER A 51 6.79 11.85 -2.23
N GLY A 52 6.18 10.89 -2.95
CA GLY A 52 6.35 10.71 -4.39
C GLY A 52 7.77 10.27 -4.81
N ALA A 53 8.55 9.75 -3.85
CA ALA A 53 9.93 9.29 -4.05
C ALA A 53 10.00 7.92 -4.75
#